data_AF-A0A2K3LGP6-F1
#
_entry.id   AF-A0A2K3LGP6-F1
#
_cell.length_a   1.000
_cell.length_b   1.000
_cell.length_c   1.000
_cell.angle_alpha   90.00
_cell.angle_beta   90.00
_cell.angle_gamma   90.00
#
_symmetry.space_group_name_H-M   'P 1'
#
loop_
_entity.id
_entity.type
_entity.pdbx_description
1 polymer ?
#
loop_
_entity_poly.entity_id
_entity_poly.type
_entity_poly.pdbx_seq_one_letter_code
_entity_poly.pdbx_strand_id
1 'polypeptide(L)'
;GFVIFLYCESSCQKSFESLKPDLLIVLGDVSAKGSKLTKSKWVSVLHQFYQMLGPFVDLPFHAILGDRDIGECSDLDANNVNWISRKLPGLDRSGCGAFEIGNVSFVSLNSVALLCDNSSLRFDVEKVIERESLELREETEAATKMTNHSNLSRDVNYNFFWRESTVLSGSGPVLLLHLPLDQTRNKQYSGNDAFERSSNTFIERLNLVPKNRDFIGTGLYNLLHTLPLNASEYILQALRPRIIFSAHRCTFSDHVHFDTTREIIVPAMSWNARDDPGFVIATFQKTGKAVSIR
;
A
#
# COMPACT_ATOMS: atom_id res chain seq x y z
N GLY A 1 -20.90 -4.76 -6.15
CA GLY A 1 -19.76 -3.98 -5.65
C GLY A 1 -18.71 -4.98 -5.26
N PHE A 2 -17.43 -4.67 -5.41
CA PHE A 2 -16.36 -5.57 -4.97
C PHE A 2 -16.07 -5.33 -3.51
N VAL A 3 -16.13 -6.36 -2.68
CA VAL A 3 -15.83 -6.26 -1.26
C VAL A 3 -14.43 -6.83 -1.02
N ILE A 4 -13.52 -5.97 -0.58
CA ILE A 4 -12.13 -6.33 -0.26
C ILE A 4 -11.98 -6.41 1.25
N PHE A 5 -11.45 -7.53 1.73
CA PHE A 5 -11.00 -7.67 3.11
C PHE A 5 -9.52 -7.33 3.20
N LEU A 6 -9.15 -6.46 4.13
CA LEU A 6 -7.76 -6.13 4.42
C LEU A 6 -7.36 -6.81 5.74
N TYR A 7 -6.67 -7.95 5.60
CA TYR A 7 -6.16 -8.88 6.63
C TYR A 7 -7.24 -9.61 7.47
N CYS A 8 -7.04 -10.93 7.73
CA CYS A 8 -8.04 -11.80 8.38
C CYS A 8 -7.38 -12.93 9.21
N GLU A 9 -7.60 -12.96 10.53
CA GLU A 9 -7.39 -14.12 11.42
C GLU A 9 -8.73 -14.87 11.64
N SER A 10 -8.68 -16.05 12.27
CA SER A 10 -9.85 -16.91 12.56
C SER A 10 -11.04 -16.22 13.25
N SER A 11 -10.82 -15.11 13.95
CA SER A 11 -11.89 -14.32 14.60
C SER A 11 -12.81 -13.57 13.61
N CYS A 12 -12.37 -13.37 12.36
CA CYS A 12 -13.12 -12.66 11.32
C CYS A 12 -14.05 -13.54 10.48
N GLN A 13 -14.10 -14.85 10.76
CA GLN A 13 -14.91 -15.81 10.01
C GLN A 13 -16.39 -15.39 9.91
N LYS A 14 -16.97 -14.86 10.99
CA LYS A 14 -18.39 -14.39 10.99
C LYS A 14 -18.62 -13.22 10.04
N SER A 15 -17.68 -12.26 10.01
CA SER A 15 -17.75 -11.12 9.09
C SER A 15 -17.59 -11.58 7.64
N PHE A 16 -16.70 -12.53 7.40
CA PHE A 16 -16.50 -13.13 6.08
C PHE A 16 -17.77 -13.84 5.57
N GLU A 17 -18.36 -14.73 6.38
CA GLU A 17 -19.58 -15.47 6.02
C GLU A 17 -20.77 -14.55 5.71
N SER A 18 -20.87 -13.43 6.43
CA SER A 18 -21.92 -12.43 6.25
C SER A 18 -21.70 -11.56 5.01
N LEU A 19 -20.48 -11.08 4.80
CA LEU A 19 -20.17 -10.07 3.78
C LEU A 19 -19.83 -10.67 2.42
N LYS A 20 -19.38 -11.93 2.38
CA LYS A 20 -19.03 -12.68 1.16
C LYS A 20 -18.12 -11.87 0.22
N PRO A 21 -16.89 -11.55 0.65
CA PRO A 21 -15.98 -10.75 -0.15
C PRO A 21 -15.59 -11.40 -1.47
N ASP A 22 -15.07 -10.59 -2.40
CA ASP A 22 -14.58 -11.00 -3.72
C ASP A 22 -13.04 -11.13 -3.76
N LEU A 23 -12.34 -10.50 -2.81
CA LEU A 23 -10.88 -10.52 -2.69
C LEU A 23 -10.44 -10.34 -1.23
N LEU A 24 -9.41 -11.10 -0.83
CA LEU A 24 -8.66 -10.85 0.40
C LEU A 24 -7.30 -10.21 0.08
N ILE A 25 -6.97 -9.11 0.73
CA ILE A 25 -5.67 -8.44 0.63
C ILE A 25 -4.97 -8.49 1.99
N VAL A 26 -3.70 -8.85 1.98
CA VAL A 26 -2.83 -8.89 3.15
C VAL A 26 -1.70 -7.88 2.95
N LEU A 27 -1.68 -6.82 3.76
CA LEU A 27 -0.75 -5.70 3.61
C LEU A 27 0.61 -5.94 4.29
N GLY A 28 1.20 -7.13 4.09
CA GLY A 28 2.52 -7.48 4.63
C GLY A 28 2.53 -7.89 6.10
N ASP A 29 3.74 -8.05 6.63
CA ASP A 29 4.04 -8.54 7.99
C ASP A 29 3.34 -9.86 8.32
N VAL A 30 3.47 -10.82 7.39
CA VAL A 30 3.02 -12.20 7.57
C VAL A 30 3.68 -12.81 8.81
N SER A 31 4.88 -12.37 9.17
CA SER A 31 5.51 -12.73 10.44
C SER A 31 6.22 -11.57 11.12
N ALA A 32 6.02 -11.46 12.43
CA ALA A 32 6.70 -10.48 13.26
C ALA A 32 8.24 -10.58 13.27
N LYS A 33 8.83 -11.70 12.83
CA LYS A 33 10.29 -11.91 12.83
C LYS A 33 10.81 -12.51 11.52
N GLY A 34 10.07 -12.37 10.43
CA GLY A 34 10.33 -13.08 9.18
C GLY A 34 11.71 -12.90 8.59
N SER A 35 12.17 -11.67 8.54
CA SER A 35 13.50 -11.29 8.06
C SER A 35 14.66 -11.97 8.82
N LYS A 36 14.42 -12.37 10.07
CA LYS A 36 15.40 -13.04 10.95
C LYS A 36 15.34 -14.56 10.87
N LEU A 37 14.40 -15.13 10.11
CA LEU A 37 14.20 -16.57 10.00
C LEU A 37 15.06 -17.19 8.90
N THR A 38 15.46 -18.45 9.11
CA THR A 38 16.03 -19.26 8.04
C THR A 38 14.95 -19.60 7.01
N LYS A 39 15.34 -19.86 5.75
CA LYS A 39 14.40 -20.27 4.69
C LYS A 39 13.49 -21.44 5.10
N SER A 40 14.01 -22.42 5.84
CA SER A 40 13.22 -23.54 6.35
C SER A 40 12.14 -23.12 7.35
N LYS A 41 12.47 -22.24 8.31
CA LYS A 41 11.50 -21.69 9.27
C LYS A 41 10.48 -20.78 8.58
N TRP A 42 10.89 -20.06 7.53
CA TRP A 42 9.98 -19.25 6.73
C TRP A 42 8.94 -20.08 6.00
N VAL A 43 9.33 -21.25 5.47
CA VAL A 43 8.37 -22.20 4.89
C VAL A 43 7.34 -22.67 5.92
N SER A 44 7.75 -22.92 7.17
CA SER A 44 6.80 -23.24 8.26
C SER A 44 5.83 -22.10 8.55
N VAL A 45 6.31 -20.85 8.55
CA VAL A 45 5.45 -19.66 8.71
C VAL A 45 4.42 -19.58 7.59
N LEU A 46 4.86 -19.72 6.34
CA LEU A 46 3.96 -19.68 5.19
C LEU A 46 2.92 -20.79 5.26
N HIS A 47 3.31 -22.01 5.64
CA HIS A 47 2.35 -23.11 5.82
C HIS A 47 1.28 -22.77 6.86
N GLN A 48 1.66 -22.20 8.01
CA GLN A 48 0.71 -21.74 9.03
C GLN A 48 -0.18 -20.62 8.50
N PHE A 49 0.39 -19.66 7.77
CA PHE A 49 -0.35 -18.58 7.14
C PHE A 49 -1.41 -19.11 6.16
N TYR A 50 -1.04 -20.02 5.25
CA TYR A 50 -1.98 -20.66 4.32
C TYR A 50 -3.03 -21.51 5.03
N GLN A 51 -2.68 -22.20 6.12
CA GLN A 51 -3.64 -22.94 6.94
C GLN A 51 -4.65 -22.00 7.62
N MET A 52 -4.20 -20.85 8.12
CA MET A 52 -5.07 -19.82 8.68
C MET A 52 -6.00 -19.22 7.62
N LEU A 53 -5.52 -19.08 6.38
CA LEU A 53 -6.34 -18.70 5.23
C LEU A 53 -7.24 -19.83 4.72
N GLY A 54 -7.09 -21.05 5.24
CA GLY A 54 -7.85 -22.25 4.90
C GLY A 54 -9.37 -22.04 4.78
N PRO A 55 -10.03 -21.37 5.75
CA PRO A 55 -11.46 -21.06 5.69
C PRO A 55 -11.86 -20.15 4.51
N PHE A 56 -10.91 -19.51 3.84
CA PHE A 56 -11.08 -18.56 2.74
C PHE A 56 -10.52 -19.10 1.40
N VAL A 57 -10.22 -20.40 1.29
CA VAL A 57 -9.50 -21.00 0.15
C VAL A 57 -10.16 -20.80 -1.22
N ASP A 58 -11.49 -20.63 -1.26
CA ASP A 58 -12.20 -20.35 -2.52
C ASP A 58 -12.11 -18.89 -2.96
N LEU A 59 -11.52 -18.02 -2.13
CA LEU A 59 -11.37 -16.60 -2.42
C LEU A 59 -9.97 -16.30 -2.99
N PRO A 60 -9.88 -15.56 -4.12
CA PRO A 60 -8.63 -14.97 -4.53
C PRO A 60 -8.04 -14.12 -3.40
N PHE A 61 -6.74 -14.24 -3.17
CA PHE A 61 -6.05 -13.38 -2.23
C PHE A 61 -4.74 -12.84 -2.80
N HIS A 62 -4.37 -11.63 -2.37
CA HIS A 62 -3.10 -10.99 -2.69
C HIS A 62 -2.38 -10.60 -1.41
N ALA A 63 -1.10 -10.90 -1.30
CA ALA A 63 -0.28 -10.54 -0.14
C ALA A 63 0.95 -9.76 -0.60
N ILE A 64 1.20 -8.62 0.04
CA ILE A 64 2.39 -7.79 -0.22
C ILE A 64 3.45 -8.06 0.87
N LEU A 65 4.62 -7.44 0.73
CA LEU A 65 5.73 -7.60 1.68
C LEU A 65 5.75 -6.48 2.71
N GLY A 66 5.94 -6.83 3.99
CA GLY A 66 6.21 -5.88 5.06
C GLY A 66 7.67 -5.89 5.52
N ASP A 67 8.05 -4.92 6.34
CA ASP A 67 9.44 -4.78 6.81
C ASP A 67 9.84 -5.92 7.75
N ARG A 68 8.88 -6.55 8.45
CA ARG A 68 9.14 -7.76 9.25
C ARG A 68 9.35 -9.00 8.39
N ASP A 69 8.87 -9.01 7.16
CA ASP A 69 9.04 -10.16 6.25
C ASP A 69 10.42 -10.14 5.58
N ILE A 70 10.84 -8.97 5.08
CA ILE A 70 12.04 -8.85 4.23
C ILE A 70 13.21 -8.08 4.84
N GLY A 71 13.00 -7.43 5.98
CA GLY A 71 14.05 -6.73 6.74
C GLY A 71 14.05 -5.22 6.53
N GLU A 72 14.82 -4.53 7.37
CA GLU A 72 15.07 -3.10 7.25
C GLU A 72 16.19 -2.83 6.22
N CYS A 73 16.51 -1.55 5.97
CA CYS A 73 17.47 -1.18 4.92
C CYS A 73 18.87 -1.80 5.05
N SER A 74 19.31 -2.16 6.27
CA SER A 74 20.60 -2.83 6.47
C SER A 74 20.62 -4.29 6.00
N ASP A 75 19.45 -4.94 6.02
CA ASP A 75 19.30 -6.38 5.83
C ASP A 75 18.61 -6.72 4.51
N LEU A 76 18.22 -5.69 3.73
CA LEU A 76 17.46 -5.82 2.50
C LEU A 76 18.32 -6.42 1.38
N ASP A 77 18.09 -7.69 1.07
CA ASP A 77 18.76 -8.42 -0.01
C ASP A 77 17.79 -8.80 -1.14
N ALA A 78 18.18 -8.50 -2.38
CA ALA A 78 17.35 -8.75 -3.56
C ALA A 78 17.07 -10.25 -3.81
N ASN A 79 18.02 -11.13 -3.49
CA ASN A 79 17.80 -12.57 -3.65
C ASN A 79 16.81 -13.10 -2.61
N ASN A 80 16.89 -12.60 -1.37
CA ASN A 80 15.95 -12.93 -0.31
C ASN A 80 14.55 -12.41 -0.63
N VAL A 81 14.42 -11.14 -1.05
CA VAL A 81 13.15 -10.55 -1.50
C VAL A 81 12.54 -11.40 -2.60
N ASN A 82 13.26 -11.66 -3.70
CA ASN A 82 12.78 -12.50 -4.80
C ASN A 82 12.39 -13.93 -4.34
N TRP A 83 13.13 -14.51 -3.38
CA TRP A 83 12.80 -15.83 -2.85
C TRP A 83 11.48 -15.82 -2.06
N ILE A 84 11.23 -14.80 -1.25
CA ILE A 84 9.99 -14.62 -0.49
C ILE A 84 8.82 -14.27 -1.42
N SER A 85 8.99 -13.30 -2.32
CA SER A 85 7.96 -12.85 -3.26
C SER A 85 7.38 -14.01 -4.07
N ARG A 86 8.22 -14.91 -4.57
CA ARG A 86 7.78 -16.09 -5.35
C ARG A 86 6.92 -17.09 -4.57
N LYS A 87 6.83 -16.95 -3.24
CA LYS A 87 5.99 -17.79 -2.38
C LYS A 87 4.63 -17.15 -2.07
N LEU A 88 4.45 -15.90 -2.46
CA LEU A 88 3.18 -15.17 -2.37
C LEU A 88 2.60 -15.01 -3.78
N PRO A 89 1.27 -15.06 -3.94
CA PRO A 89 0.65 -14.90 -5.24
C PRO A 89 0.81 -13.47 -5.77
N GLY A 90 1.01 -13.33 -7.08
CA GLY A 90 0.94 -12.04 -7.77
C GLY A 90 2.14 -11.10 -7.58
N LEU A 91 3.22 -11.53 -6.92
CA LEU A 91 4.43 -10.73 -6.74
C LEU A 91 5.54 -11.10 -7.74
N ASP A 92 6.23 -10.08 -8.24
CA ASP A 92 7.43 -10.19 -9.07
C ASP A 92 8.71 -10.34 -8.23
N ARG A 93 9.87 -10.24 -8.89
CA ARG A 93 11.17 -10.41 -8.24
C ARG A 93 11.53 -9.28 -7.27
N SER A 94 11.00 -8.07 -7.46
CA SER A 94 11.21 -6.94 -6.55
C SER A 94 10.16 -6.89 -5.44
N GLY A 95 9.15 -7.76 -5.49
CA GLY A 95 8.05 -7.78 -4.51
C GLY A 95 6.94 -6.80 -4.85
N CYS A 96 6.85 -6.36 -6.10
CA CYS A 96 5.74 -5.60 -6.64
C CYS A 96 4.73 -6.53 -7.31
N GLY A 97 3.52 -6.04 -7.53
CA GLY A 97 2.47 -6.79 -8.21
C GLY A 97 1.47 -5.85 -8.87
N ALA A 98 0.89 -6.29 -9.98
CA ALA A 98 -0.17 -5.59 -10.69
C ALA A 98 -1.21 -6.62 -11.14
N PHE A 99 -2.48 -6.35 -10.88
CA PHE A 99 -3.57 -7.26 -11.21
C PHE A 99 -4.91 -6.52 -11.28
N GLU A 100 -5.91 -7.17 -11.87
CA GLU A 100 -7.26 -6.61 -12.01
C GLU A 100 -8.31 -7.56 -11.45
N ILE A 101 -9.32 -7.00 -10.79
CA ILE A 101 -10.54 -7.72 -10.42
C ILE A 101 -11.74 -6.91 -10.89
N GLY A 102 -12.47 -7.48 -11.84
CA GLY A 102 -13.57 -6.79 -12.50
C GLY A 102 -13.07 -5.61 -13.33
N ASN A 103 -13.43 -4.40 -12.91
CA ASN A 103 -13.01 -3.14 -13.55
C ASN A 103 -12.14 -2.28 -12.62
N VAL A 104 -11.49 -2.91 -11.65
CA VAL A 104 -10.62 -2.26 -10.69
C VAL A 104 -9.22 -2.84 -10.85
N SER A 105 -8.28 -1.99 -11.25
CA SER A 105 -6.85 -2.30 -11.27
C SER A 105 -6.22 -2.05 -9.90
N PHE A 106 -5.27 -2.91 -9.56
CA PHE A 106 -4.54 -2.89 -8.30
C PHE A 106 -3.05 -2.89 -8.61
N VAL A 107 -2.31 -2.05 -7.89
CA VAL A 107 -0.84 -2.05 -7.91
C VAL A 107 -0.36 -2.17 -6.48
N SER A 108 0.48 -3.16 -6.21
CA SER A 108 1.22 -3.30 -4.96
C SER A 108 2.68 -2.99 -5.18
N LEU A 109 3.26 -2.13 -4.34
CA LEU A 109 4.66 -1.77 -4.40
C LEU A 109 5.41 -2.27 -3.18
N ASN A 110 6.67 -2.68 -3.37
CA ASN A 110 7.57 -2.94 -2.27
C ASN A 110 8.01 -1.62 -1.62
N SER A 111 7.24 -1.19 -0.64
CA SER A 111 7.46 0.07 0.07
C SER A 111 8.76 0.08 0.89
N VAL A 112 9.24 -1.08 1.35
CA VAL A 112 10.52 -1.17 2.06
C VAL A 112 11.67 -0.84 1.12
N ALA A 113 11.64 -1.34 -0.11
CA ALA A 113 12.64 -1.00 -1.12
C ALA A 113 12.62 0.50 -1.47
N LEU A 114 11.45 1.13 -1.52
CA LEU A 114 11.32 2.58 -1.74
C LEU A 114 11.79 3.43 -0.56
N LEU A 115 11.73 2.90 0.66
CA LEU A 115 12.31 3.55 1.85
C LEU A 115 13.84 3.56 1.80
N CYS A 116 14.45 2.55 1.19
CA CYS A 116 15.90 2.34 1.24
C CYS A 116 16.60 2.95 0.01
N ASP A 117 17.32 4.06 0.21
CA ASP A 117 17.87 4.92 -0.85
C ASP A 117 18.88 4.24 -1.81
N ASN A 118 19.47 3.08 -1.48
CA ASN A 118 20.62 2.53 -2.20
C ASN A 118 20.47 1.04 -2.57
N SER A 119 19.29 0.61 -3.00
CA SER A 119 19.06 -0.78 -3.43
C SER A 119 18.74 -0.86 -4.93
N SER A 120 19.28 -1.86 -5.63
CA SER A 120 18.84 -2.21 -6.99
C SER A 120 17.34 -2.52 -7.04
N LEU A 121 16.78 -2.97 -5.92
CA LEU A 121 15.36 -3.18 -5.72
C LEU A 121 14.55 -1.90 -5.91
N ARG A 122 15.00 -0.76 -5.36
CA ARG A 122 14.31 0.53 -5.53
C ARG A 122 14.09 0.85 -7.01
N PHE A 123 15.14 0.71 -7.81
CA PHE A 123 15.07 0.96 -9.25
C PHE A 123 14.09 0.00 -9.95
N ASP A 124 14.04 -1.26 -9.53
CA ASP A 124 13.06 -2.21 -10.06
C ASP A 124 11.62 -1.86 -9.64
N VAL A 125 11.40 -1.30 -8.45
CA VAL A 125 10.09 -0.77 -8.05
C VAL A 125 9.71 0.46 -8.87
N GLU A 126 10.64 1.39 -9.09
CA GLU A 126 10.42 2.58 -9.92
C GLU A 126 10.05 2.21 -11.37
N LYS A 127 10.68 1.18 -11.95
CA LYS A 127 10.28 0.65 -13.26
C LYS A 127 8.83 0.14 -13.28
N VAL A 128 8.38 -0.48 -12.19
CA VAL A 128 6.98 -0.90 -12.08
C VAL A 128 6.09 0.34 -12.09
N ILE A 129 6.41 1.35 -11.27
CA ILE A 129 5.65 2.61 -11.24
C ILE A 129 5.54 3.25 -12.63
N GLU A 130 6.66 3.35 -13.37
CA GLU A 130 6.66 3.89 -14.73
C GLU A 130 5.83 3.05 -15.70
N ARG A 131 5.98 1.72 -15.67
CA ARG A 131 5.22 0.82 -16.55
C ARG A 131 3.72 0.97 -16.33
N GLU A 132 3.26 0.87 -15.08
CA GLU A 132 1.84 0.99 -14.78
C GLU A 132 1.34 2.43 -15.06
N SER A 133 2.18 3.46 -14.89
CA SER A 133 1.83 4.84 -15.25
C SER A 133 1.60 5.02 -16.76
N LEU A 134 2.42 4.39 -17.59
CA LEU A 134 2.30 4.44 -19.04
C LEU A 134 1.02 3.75 -19.52
N GLU A 135 0.72 2.56 -19.00
CA GLU A 135 -0.50 1.82 -19.34
C GLU A 135 -1.77 2.64 -19.03
N LEU A 136 -1.82 3.32 -17.87
CA LEU A 136 -2.93 4.21 -17.52
C LEU A 136 -3.10 5.39 -18.49
N ARG A 137 -1.99 5.92 -19.01
CA ARG A 137 -2.03 7.03 -19.99
C ARG A 137 -2.55 6.54 -21.34
N GLU A 138 -2.09 5.39 -21.81
CA GLU A 138 -2.54 4.79 -23.07
C GLU A 138 -4.04 4.47 -23.05
N GLU A 139 -4.55 3.91 -21.96
CA GLU A 139 -6.00 3.66 -21.78
C GLU A 139 -6.81 4.95 -21.83
N THR A 140 -6.32 6.00 -21.18
CA THR A 140 -6.98 7.31 -21.15
C THR A 140 -6.99 7.96 -22.54
N GLU A 141 -5.89 7.86 -23.28
CA GLU A 141 -5.79 8.37 -24.65
C GLU A 141 -6.70 7.58 -25.61
N ALA A 142 -6.78 6.26 -25.48
CA ALA A 142 -7.68 5.42 -26.27
C ALA A 142 -9.15 5.79 -26.00
N ALA A 143 -9.53 5.96 -24.73
CA ALA A 143 -10.88 6.40 -24.35
C ALA A 143 -11.22 7.80 -24.90
N THR A 144 -10.25 8.71 -24.90
CA THR A 144 -10.39 10.09 -25.42
C THR A 144 -10.51 10.12 -26.95
N LYS A 145 -9.79 9.24 -27.66
CA LYS A 145 -9.90 9.09 -29.12
C LYS A 145 -11.26 8.53 -29.54
N MET A 146 -11.84 7.61 -28.77
CA MET A 146 -13.20 7.11 -29.00
C MET A 146 -14.28 8.17 -28.77
N THR A 147 -14.06 9.13 -27.87
CA THR A 147 -15.01 10.23 -27.61
C THR A 147 -14.86 11.41 -28.58
N ASN A 148 -13.68 11.61 -29.18
CA ASN A 148 -13.39 12.75 -30.07
C ASN A 148 -13.71 12.53 -31.56
N HIS A 149 -14.46 11.50 -31.92
CA HIS A 149 -14.98 11.33 -33.29
C HIS A 149 -15.98 12.43 -33.72
N SER A 150 -16.22 13.47 -32.91
CA SER A 150 -17.10 14.58 -33.26
C SER A 150 -16.47 15.96 -33.34
N ASN A 151 -15.16 16.20 -33.16
CA ASN A 151 -14.57 17.51 -33.49
C ASN A 151 -13.07 17.43 -33.80
N LEU A 152 -12.74 17.66 -35.08
CA LEU A 152 -11.38 17.81 -35.59
C LEU A 152 -10.92 19.27 -35.43
N SER A 153 -9.85 19.50 -34.68
CA SER A 153 -8.89 20.55 -35.04
C SER A 153 -7.48 20.17 -34.57
N ARG A 154 -6.56 20.15 -35.53
CA ARG A 154 -5.12 19.97 -35.34
C ARG A 154 -4.54 21.29 -34.88
N ASP A 155 -3.67 21.24 -33.86
CA ASP A 155 -2.52 22.14 -33.81
C ASP A 155 -1.35 21.42 -33.13
N VAL A 156 -0.26 21.26 -33.87
CA VAL A 156 0.93 20.50 -33.44
C VAL A 156 1.99 21.52 -33.05
N ASN A 157 2.19 21.70 -31.74
CA ASN A 157 3.30 22.50 -31.22
C ASN A 157 4.16 21.63 -30.30
N TYR A 158 5.39 21.36 -30.73
CA TYR A 158 6.39 20.59 -30.00
C TYR A 158 7.02 21.48 -28.93
N ASN A 159 6.47 21.45 -27.71
CA ASN A 159 7.12 22.00 -26.53
C ASN A 159 7.10 20.96 -25.40
N PHE A 160 8.30 20.62 -24.92
CA PHE A 160 8.65 19.62 -23.91
C PHE A 160 8.31 20.12 -22.49
N PHE A 161 7.07 20.57 -22.29
CA PHE A 161 6.47 20.84 -21.00
C PHE A 161 5.41 19.75 -20.78
N TRP A 162 5.68 18.86 -19.81
CA TRP A 162 4.74 17.84 -19.33
C TRP A 162 3.39 18.48 -19.07
N ARG A 163 2.48 18.31 -20.03
CA ARG A 163 1.19 18.97 -20.07
C ARG A 163 0.40 18.56 -18.83
N GLU A 164 -0.09 19.57 -18.11
CA GLU A 164 -1.09 19.45 -17.05
C GLU A 164 -2.22 18.52 -17.57
N SER A 165 -2.20 17.29 -17.09
CA SER A 165 -3.04 16.23 -17.63
C SER A 165 -4.44 16.40 -17.04
N THR A 166 -5.41 16.70 -17.90
CA THR A 166 -6.85 16.84 -17.61
C THR A 166 -7.51 15.59 -17.00
N VAL A 167 -6.72 14.55 -16.74
CA VAL A 167 -7.12 13.37 -15.99
C VAL A 167 -7.49 13.79 -14.58
N LEU A 168 -8.72 13.50 -14.16
CA LEU A 168 -9.20 13.77 -12.80
C LEU A 168 -8.43 12.87 -11.81
N SER A 169 -7.94 13.43 -10.71
CA SER A 169 -7.39 12.66 -9.59
C SER A 169 -8.35 11.53 -9.19
N GLY A 170 -7.77 10.39 -8.85
CA GLY A 170 -8.49 9.17 -8.52
C GLY A 170 -9.13 8.40 -9.66
N SER A 171 -8.49 8.42 -10.85
CA SER A 171 -8.79 7.52 -11.96
C SER A 171 -7.83 6.32 -12.03
N GLY A 172 -6.65 6.43 -11.42
CA GLY A 172 -5.64 5.37 -11.41
C GLY A 172 -6.01 4.14 -10.58
N PRO A 173 -5.07 3.21 -10.38
CA PRO A 173 -5.30 1.95 -9.69
C PRO A 173 -5.56 2.16 -8.20
N VAL A 174 -6.02 1.10 -7.55
CA VAL A 174 -5.94 0.97 -6.09
C VAL A 174 -4.49 0.66 -5.74
N LEU A 175 -3.87 1.50 -4.93
CA LEU A 175 -2.49 1.30 -4.51
C LEU A 175 -2.43 0.56 -3.17
N LEU A 176 -1.59 -0.47 -3.10
CA LEU A 176 -1.38 -1.29 -1.91
C LEU A 176 0.07 -1.12 -1.45
N LEU A 177 0.25 -0.68 -0.21
CA LEU A 177 1.55 -0.46 0.41
C LEU A 177 1.58 -1.11 1.80
N HIS A 178 2.77 -1.44 2.28
CA HIS A 178 2.93 -1.78 3.68
C HIS A 178 3.24 -0.51 4.49
N LEU A 179 4.26 0.25 4.08
CA LEU A 179 4.61 1.53 4.68
C LEU A 179 3.72 2.66 4.11
N PRO A 180 3.09 3.49 4.97
CA PRO A 180 2.30 4.62 4.53
C PRO A 180 3.10 5.67 3.78
N LEU A 181 2.42 6.48 2.98
CA LEU A 181 3.02 7.66 2.36
C LEU A 181 3.34 8.74 3.41
N ASP A 182 4.25 9.65 3.04
CA ASP A 182 4.51 10.84 3.85
C ASP A 182 3.27 11.73 3.97
N GLN A 183 3.01 12.22 5.18
CA GLN A 183 1.83 13.06 5.49
C GLN A 183 2.20 14.50 5.87
N THR A 184 3.47 14.90 5.74
CA THR A 184 3.97 16.18 6.27
C THR A 184 3.60 17.37 5.40
N ARG A 185 3.46 17.19 4.08
CA ARG A 185 3.12 18.27 3.14
C ARG A 185 1.78 18.95 3.46
N ASN A 186 0.79 18.20 3.95
CA ASN A 186 -0.49 18.77 4.40
C ASN A 186 -0.34 19.70 5.62
N LYS A 187 0.68 19.49 6.46
CA LYS A 187 0.92 20.33 7.64
C LYS A 187 1.54 21.69 7.30
N GLN A 188 2.24 21.82 6.17
CA GLN A 188 2.86 23.09 5.75
C GLN A 188 1.84 24.12 5.25
N TYR A 189 0.69 23.68 4.71
CA TYR A 189 -0.38 24.57 4.27
C TYR A 189 -1.33 25.02 5.41
N SER A 190 -1.29 24.36 6.57
CA SER A 190 -1.96 24.82 7.79
C SER A 190 -1.05 25.70 8.64
N GLY A 191 -0.71 26.89 8.12
CA GLY A 191 -0.38 28.10 8.89
C GLY A 191 0.90 28.10 9.75
N ASN A 192 1.92 28.81 9.26
CA ASN A 192 2.90 29.72 9.90
C ASN A 192 3.21 29.77 11.42
N ASP A 193 2.92 28.77 12.26
CA ASP A 193 3.21 28.81 13.71
C ASP A 193 3.84 27.51 14.26
N ALA A 194 4.57 26.75 13.44
CA ALA A 194 4.96 25.37 13.78
C ALA A 194 6.46 25.04 13.74
N PHE A 195 7.36 26.02 13.86
CA PHE A 195 8.81 25.70 13.91
C PHE A 195 9.29 25.21 15.31
N GLU A 196 8.57 25.51 16.39
CA GLU A 196 8.87 24.99 17.75
C GLU A 196 8.01 23.78 18.17
N ARG A 197 6.98 23.40 17.39
CA ARG A 197 6.03 22.32 17.76
C ARG A 197 6.41 20.94 17.22
N SER A 198 7.50 20.83 16.45
CA SER A 198 8.01 19.54 15.93
C SER A 198 8.57 18.66 17.06
N SER A 199 9.39 19.24 17.94
CA SER A 199 10.00 18.55 19.08
C SER A 199 8.95 18.13 20.13
N ASN A 200 7.97 19.01 20.39
CA ASN A 200 6.95 18.76 21.40
C ASN A 200 5.90 17.74 20.94
N THR A 201 5.52 17.70 19.65
CA THR A 201 4.60 16.66 19.13
C THR A 201 5.25 15.30 19.00
N PHE A 202 6.57 15.23 18.79
CA PHE A 202 7.31 13.95 18.83
C PHE A 202 7.31 13.36 20.25
N ILE A 203 7.58 14.18 21.27
CA ILE A 203 7.52 13.78 22.68
C ILE A 203 6.07 13.43 23.11
N GLU A 204 5.07 14.19 22.66
CA GLU A 204 3.66 13.93 22.97
C GLU A 204 3.14 12.66 22.27
N ARG A 205 3.58 12.37 21.04
CA ARG A 205 3.28 11.11 20.34
C ARG A 205 3.98 9.89 20.94
N LEU A 206 5.22 10.05 21.44
CA LEU A 206 5.90 9.01 22.22
C LEU A 206 5.17 8.70 23.54
N ASN A 207 4.47 9.69 24.12
CA ASN A 207 3.67 9.50 25.33
C ASN A 207 2.28 8.89 25.09
N LEU A 208 1.79 8.86 23.84
CA LEU A 208 0.53 8.19 23.44
C LEU A 208 0.73 6.71 23.08
N VAL A 209 1.97 6.29 22.82
CA VAL A 209 2.32 4.87 22.73
C VAL A 209 2.31 4.31 24.16
N PRO A 210 1.53 3.28 24.48
CA PRO A 210 1.58 2.65 25.79
C PRO A 210 3.01 2.18 26.07
N LYS A 211 3.67 2.77 27.06
CA LYS A 211 5.06 2.49 27.51
C LYS A 211 5.38 1.01 27.80
N ASN A 212 4.40 0.13 27.70
CA ASN A 212 4.51 -1.29 28.05
C ASN A 212 4.61 -2.24 26.83
N ARG A 213 4.67 -1.75 25.58
CA ARG A 213 4.68 -2.63 24.38
C ARG A 213 5.90 -2.53 23.47
N ASP A 214 6.87 -1.67 23.80
CA ASP A 214 8.13 -1.49 23.07
C ASP A 214 9.14 -2.66 23.20
N PHE A 215 8.72 -3.81 23.72
CA PHE A 215 9.62 -4.93 24.00
C PHE A 215 9.17 -6.25 23.36
N ILE A 216 8.96 -6.24 22.04
CA ILE A 216 9.12 -7.48 21.26
C ILE A 216 10.57 -7.49 20.76
N GLY A 217 11.41 -8.16 21.55
CA GLY A 217 12.88 -8.08 21.56
C GLY A 217 13.57 -7.85 20.21
N THR A 218 14.62 -7.02 20.27
CA THR A 218 15.50 -6.41 19.25
C THR A 218 14.97 -5.12 18.59
N GLY A 219 15.13 -3.99 19.28
CA GLY A 219 15.05 -2.63 18.72
C GLY A 219 13.68 -1.95 18.85
N LEU A 220 13.69 -0.60 18.88
CA LEU A 220 12.47 0.21 18.85
C LEU A 220 11.85 0.08 17.45
N TYR A 221 10.86 -0.79 17.30
CA TYR A 221 10.14 -0.91 16.02
C TYR A 221 9.45 0.41 15.72
N ASN A 222 9.94 1.12 14.71
CA ASN A 222 9.47 2.47 14.45
C ASN A 222 8.16 2.44 13.67
N LEU A 223 7.06 2.34 14.41
CA LEU A 223 5.68 2.42 13.92
C LEU A 223 5.37 3.73 13.17
N LEU A 224 6.27 4.72 13.18
CA LEU A 224 6.12 5.98 12.47
C LEU A 224 6.85 6.00 11.11
N HIS A 225 7.50 4.91 10.68
CA HIS A 225 8.08 4.87 9.34
C HIS A 225 7.00 5.15 8.28
N THR A 226 7.31 6.13 7.44
CA THR A 226 6.59 6.46 6.22
C THR A 226 7.57 6.49 5.08
N LEU A 227 7.09 6.35 3.86
CA LEU A 227 7.92 6.60 2.69
C LEU A 227 8.49 8.02 2.72
N PRO A 228 9.70 8.23 2.20
CA PRO A 228 10.25 9.56 1.98
C PRO A 228 9.30 10.45 1.16
N LEU A 229 9.35 11.76 1.37
CA LEU A 229 8.48 12.73 0.69
C LEU A 229 8.62 12.64 -0.84
N ASN A 230 9.85 12.55 -1.35
CA ASN A 230 10.12 12.43 -2.79
C ASN A 230 9.49 11.17 -3.40
N ALA A 231 9.59 10.02 -2.73
CA ALA A 231 8.98 8.77 -3.17
C ALA A 231 7.45 8.85 -3.14
N SER A 232 6.90 9.46 -2.08
CA SER A 232 5.46 9.65 -1.92
C SER A 232 4.89 10.55 -3.02
N GLU A 233 5.54 11.68 -3.30
CA GLU A 233 5.13 12.60 -4.36
C GLU A 233 5.25 11.96 -5.74
N TYR A 234 6.33 11.23 -5.99
CA TYR A 234 6.52 10.52 -7.25
C TYR A 234 5.40 9.49 -7.49
N ILE A 235 5.06 8.68 -6.49
CA ILE A 235 3.96 7.71 -6.58
C ILE A 235 2.62 8.40 -6.88
N LEU A 236 2.28 9.45 -6.13
CA LEU A 236 1.02 10.19 -6.31
C LEU A 236 0.92 10.81 -7.71
N GLN A 237 2.02 11.38 -8.21
CA GLN A 237 2.06 11.98 -9.54
C GLN A 237 2.03 10.95 -10.67
N ALA A 238 2.77 9.85 -10.53
CA ALA A 238 2.91 8.84 -11.58
C ALA A 238 1.66 7.96 -11.69
N LEU A 239 1.16 7.42 -10.58
CA LEU A 239 0.06 6.45 -10.59
C LEU A 239 -1.31 7.11 -10.41
N ARG A 240 -1.37 8.31 -9.81
CA ARG A 240 -2.61 9.04 -9.50
C ARG A 240 -3.70 8.13 -8.91
N PRO A 241 -3.40 7.40 -7.81
CA PRO A 241 -4.25 6.32 -7.32
C PRO A 241 -5.67 6.80 -7.00
N ARG A 242 -6.66 5.92 -7.14
CA ARG A 242 -8.04 6.23 -6.68
C ARG A 242 -8.21 6.16 -5.18
N ILE A 243 -7.46 5.27 -4.55
CA ILE A 243 -7.37 5.11 -3.10
C ILE A 243 -6.09 4.35 -2.80
N ILE A 244 -5.52 4.60 -1.62
CA ILE A 244 -4.33 3.92 -1.13
C ILE A 244 -4.73 3.13 0.11
N PHE A 245 -4.30 1.88 0.21
CA PHE A 245 -4.35 1.10 1.44
C PHE A 245 -2.92 0.83 1.92
N SER A 246 -2.62 1.25 3.13
CA SER A 246 -1.33 1.06 3.79
C SER A 246 -1.47 0.42 5.17
N ALA A 247 -0.37 0.01 5.80
CA ALA A 247 -0.36 -0.65 7.11
C ALA A 247 0.71 -0.04 8.03
N HIS A 248 1.51 -0.87 8.71
CA HIS A 248 2.64 -0.49 9.58
C HIS A 248 2.31 0.21 10.90
N ARG A 249 1.48 1.26 10.92
CA ARG A 249 1.20 2.05 12.15
C ARG A 249 0.37 1.32 13.21
N CYS A 250 -0.04 0.09 12.92
CA CYS A 250 -0.90 -0.77 13.73
C CYS A 250 -2.25 -0.13 14.14
N THR A 251 -2.58 1.06 13.66
CA THR A 251 -3.74 1.86 14.06
C THR A 251 -4.47 2.37 12.82
N PHE A 252 -5.80 2.41 12.91
CA PHE A 252 -6.63 2.90 11.81
C PHE A 252 -6.41 4.40 11.61
N SER A 253 -6.23 4.82 10.35
CA SER A 253 -6.16 6.23 9.99
C SER A 253 -6.79 6.44 8.62
N ASP A 254 -7.55 7.52 8.49
CA ASP A 254 -8.13 7.97 7.23
C ASP A 254 -7.53 9.34 6.91
N HIS A 255 -6.68 9.39 5.89
CA HIS A 255 -5.94 10.58 5.51
C HIS A 255 -6.23 10.95 4.07
N VAL A 256 -6.23 12.25 3.76
CA VAL A 256 -6.35 12.76 2.40
C VAL A 256 -5.09 13.53 2.06
N HIS A 257 -4.36 13.06 1.05
CA HIS A 257 -3.13 13.67 0.54
C HIS A 257 -3.39 14.99 -0.18
N PHE A 258 -2.32 15.75 -0.42
CA PHE A 258 -2.39 17.08 -1.05
C PHE A 258 -3.00 17.05 -2.47
N ASP A 259 -2.88 15.92 -3.17
CA ASP A 259 -3.44 15.69 -4.51
C ASP A 259 -4.90 15.21 -4.47
N THR A 260 -5.53 15.25 -3.29
CA THR A 260 -6.87 14.77 -2.93
C THR A 260 -7.02 13.24 -2.88
N THR A 261 -5.93 12.48 -3.02
CA THR A 261 -5.98 11.02 -2.91
C THR A 261 -6.19 10.59 -1.46
N ARG A 262 -7.18 9.72 -1.21
CA ARG A 262 -7.47 9.16 0.11
C ARG A 262 -6.57 7.96 0.39
N GLU A 263 -5.94 7.93 1.55
CA GLU A 263 -5.16 6.82 2.09
C GLU A 263 -5.82 6.29 3.37
N ILE A 264 -6.07 4.98 3.40
CA ILE A 264 -6.55 4.27 4.57
C ILE A 264 -5.40 3.43 5.13
N ILE A 265 -4.97 3.76 6.34
CA ILE A 265 -4.05 2.91 7.11
C ILE A 265 -4.90 1.85 7.81
N VAL A 266 -4.69 0.60 7.44
CA VAL A 266 -5.37 -0.56 8.01
C VAL A 266 -4.74 -0.89 9.37
N PRO A 267 -5.55 -1.05 10.43
CA PRO A 267 -5.03 -1.40 11.75
C PRO A 267 -4.41 -2.80 11.73
N ALA A 268 -3.48 -3.06 12.65
CA ALA A 268 -2.95 -4.41 12.82
C ALA A 268 -4.02 -5.31 13.42
N MET A 269 -4.07 -6.56 12.97
CA MET A 269 -5.02 -7.53 13.47
C MET A 269 -4.45 -8.44 14.58
N SER A 270 -3.18 -8.29 14.94
CA SER A 270 -2.58 -9.07 16.02
C SER A 270 -2.91 -8.47 17.39
N TRP A 271 -3.43 -9.29 18.30
CA TRP A 271 -3.56 -8.95 19.73
C TRP A 271 -2.21 -8.57 20.38
N ASN A 272 -1.09 -9.04 19.81
CA ASN A 272 0.24 -8.65 20.25
C ASN A 272 0.60 -7.22 19.81
N ALA A 273 -0.04 -6.71 18.75
CA ALA A 273 0.16 -5.36 18.24
C ALA A 273 -0.81 -4.35 18.89
N ARG A 274 -2.04 -4.75 19.23
CA ARG A 274 -3.05 -3.89 19.86
C ARG A 274 -4.13 -4.64 20.64
N ASP A 275 -4.84 -3.94 21.52
CA ASP A 275 -5.94 -4.50 22.32
C ASP A 275 -7.27 -4.62 21.54
N ASP A 276 -7.33 -4.03 20.34
CA ASP A 276 -8.49 -3.92 19.47
C ASP A 276 -8.12 -4.33 18.03
N PRO A 277 -7.87 -5.62 17.75
CA PRO A 277 -7.54 -6.04 16.40
C PRO A 277 -8.67 -5.67 15.43
N GLY A 278 -8.29 -5.16 14.27
CA GLY A 278 -9.24 -4.66 13.28
C GLY A 278 -8.89 -5.10 11.87
N PHE A 279 -9.87 -4.96 10.99
CA PHE A 279 -9.75 -5.16 9.56
C PHE A 279 -10.55 -4.07 8.86
N VAL A 280 -10.31 -3.86 7.57
CA VAL A 280 -11.05 -2.89 6.77
C VAL A 280 -11.77 -3.61 5.64
N ILE A 281 -13.00 -3.17 5.39
CA ILE A 281 -13.81 -3.60 4.26
C ILE A 281 -13.94 -2.45 3.27
N ALA A 282 -13.44 -2.64 2.05
CA ALA A 282 -13.60 -1.68 0.98
C ALA A 282 -14.61 -2.18 -0.05
N THR A 283 -15.63 -1.39 -0.37
CA THR A 283 -16.63 -1.70 -1.39
C THR A 283 -16.46 -0.78 -2.60
N PHE A 284 -16.18 -1.37 -3.77
CA PHE A 284 -16.07 -0.66 -5.05
C PHE A 284 -17.37 -0.76 -5.84
N GLN A 285 -17.91 0.36 -6.30
CA GLN A 285 -19.13 0.36 -7.12
C GLN A 285 -18.83 -0.07 -8.56
N LYS A 286 -19.74 -0.84 -9.20
CA LYS A 286 -19.54 -1.39 -10.55
C LYS A 286 -19.38 -0.31 -11.64
N THR A 287 -19.89 0.90 -11.42
CA THR A 287 -20.02 1.95 -12.44
C THR A 287 -19.47 3.31 -12.01
N GLY A 288 -18.71 3.39 -10.91
CA GLY A 288 -18.22 4.67 -10.39
C GLY A 288 -16.90 4.58 -9.65
N LYS A 289 -16.23 5.73 -9.50
CA LYS A 289 -14.98 5.91 -8.72
C LYS A 289 -15.19 5.79 -7.21
N ALA A 290 -16.43 5.67 -6.75
CA ALA A 290 -16.78 5.70 -5.33
C ALA A 290 -16.33 4.42 -4.62
N VAL A 291 -15.55 4.60 -3.57
CA VAL A 291 -15.10 3.54 -2.64
C VAL A 291 -15.73 3.80 -1.28
N SER A 292 -16.51 2.84 -0.78
CA SER A 292 -17.04 2.87 0.59
C SER A 292 -16.13 2.05 1.50
N ILE A 293 -15.78 2.61 2.66
CA ILE A 293 -14.90 1.97 3.66
C ILE A 293 -15.71 1.72 4.92
N ARG A 294 -15.59 0.51 5.47
CA ARG A 294 -16.20 0.09 6.74
C ARG A 294 -15.19 -0.64 7.60
#